data_AF-A0AAD6DU13-F1
#
_entry.id   AF-A0AAD6DU13-F1
#
_cell.length_a   1.000
_cell.length_b   1.000
_cell.length_c   1.000
_cell.angle_alpha   90.00
_cell.angle_beta   90.00
_cell.angle_gamma   90.00
#
_symmetry.space_group_name_H-M   'P 1'
#
loop_
_entity.id
_entity.type
_entity.pdbx_description
1 polymer ?
#
loop_
_entity_poly.entity_id
_entity_poly.type
_entity_poly.pdbx_seq_one_letter_code
_entity_poly.pdbx_strand_id
1 'polypeptide(L)'
;MNVQPAGAPPPPAFTPTSIRQAFEVGIINLRASMDRRQAMADGTIPFDLAEFEALSERIWDTRVEFANQIRRWADPRDAVILARLYGELIGRMPDEAGVVP
;
A
#
# COMPACT_ATOMS: atom_id res chain seq x y z
N MET A 1 -39.62 -13.52 5.16
CA MET A 1 -38.35 -13.97 4.58
C MET A 1 -37.36 -12.82 4.70
N ASN A 2 -36.42 -12.88 5.64
CA ASN A 2 -35.36 -11.87 5.80
C ASN A 2 -34.08 -12.39 5.16
N VAL A 3 -33.64 -11.76 4.08
CA VAL A 3 -32.32 -12.01 3.47
C VAL A 3 -31.31 -11.06 4.11
N GLN A 4 -30.39 -11.59 4.90
CA GLN A 4 -29.20 -10.86 5.36
C GLN A 4 -28.24 -10.69 4.18
N PRO A 5 -27.67 -9.50 3.96
CA PRO A 5 -26.62 -9.34 2.97
C PRO A 5 -25.38 -10.07 3.48
N ALA A 6 -24.85 -10.98 2.67
CA ALA A 6 -23.59 -11.65 2.91
C ALA A 6 -22.47 -10.60 2.94
N GLY A 7 -22.05 -10.21 4.15
CA GLY A 7 -20.88 -9.37 4.34
C GLY A 7 -19.67 -10.07 3.72
N ALA A 8 -18.92 -9.33 2.91
CA ALA A 8 -17.64 -9.79 2.39
C ALA A 8 -16.77 -10.34 3.54
N PRO A 9 -16.02 -11.43 3.32
CA PRO A 9 -15.18 -11.98 4.36
C PRO A 9 -14.23 -10.90 4.88
N PRO A 10 -14.02 -10.81 6.21
CA PRO A 10 -13.05 -9.88 6.77
C PRO A 10 -11.68 -10.15 6.14
N PRO A 11 -10.88 -9.11 5.88
CA PRO A 11 -9.52 -9.31 5.40
C PRO A 11 -8.78 -10.23 6.39
N PRO A 12 -7.93 -11.14 5.90
CA PRO A 12 -7.15 -12.03 6.76
C PRO A 12 -6.40 -11.19 7.80
N ALA A 13 -6.67 -11.47 9.09
CA ALA A 13 -5.98 -10.85 10.20
C ALA A 13 -4.57 -11.45 10.31
N PHE A 14 -3.65 -10.94 9.50
CA PHE A 14 -2.23 -11.22 9.65
C PHE A 14 -1.72 -10.44 10.86
N THR A 15 -1.70 -11.04 12.04
CA THR A 15 -1.00 -10.49 13.20
C THR A 15 0.51 -10.56 12.91
N PRO A 16 1.22 -9.44 12.72
CA PRO A 16 2.63 -9.50 12.38
C PRO A 16 3.43 -10.03 13.57
N THR A 17 4.26 -11.05 13.32
CA THR A 17 5.16 -11.61 14.35
C THR A 17 6.48 -10.83 14.45
N SER A 18 6.74 -9.91 13.52
CA SER A 18 7.90 -9.01 13.53
C SER A 18 7.58 -7.65 12.90
N ILE A 19 8.42 -6.64 13.20
CA ILE A 19 8.33 -5.30 12.60
C ILE A 19 8.44 -5.38 11.07
N ARG A 20 9.30 -6.26 10.55
CA ARG A 20 9.45 -6.51 9.11
C ARG A 20 8.14 -6.99 8.49
N GLN A 21 7.47 -7.96 9.09
CA GLN A 21 6.18 -8.46 8.60
C GLN A 21 5.09 -7.38 8.64
N ALA A 22 5.07 -6.55 9.68
CA ALA A 22 4.12 -5.43 9.75
C ALA A 22 4.34 -4.46 8.59
N PHE A 23 5.61 -4.23 8.24
CA PHE A 23 5.98 -3.38 7.12
C PHE A 23 5.63 -4.00 5.75
N GLU A 24 5.83 -5.31 5.58
CA GLU A 24 5.38 -6.06 4.38
C GLU A 24 3.87 -5.92 4.18
N VAL A 25 3.08 -6.07 5.25
CA VAL A 25 1.62 -5.86 5.23
C VAL A 25 1.29 -4.41 4.85
N GLY A 26 2.05 -3.44 5.34
CA GLY A 26 1.95 -2.04 4.94
C GLY A 26 2.10 -1.86 3.43
N ILE A 27 3.14 -2.46 2.82
CA ILE A 27 3.38 -2.39 1.37
C ILE A 27 2.21 -3.02 0.59
N ILE A 28 1.69 -4.16 1.05
CA ILE A 28 0.54 -4.82 0.43
C ILE A 28 -0.72 -3.94 0.50
N ASN A 29 -0.97 -3.30 1.63
CA ASN A 29 -2.11 -2.39 1.80
C ASN A 29 -2.00 -1.13 0.93
N LEU A 30 -0.78 -0.61 0.75
CA LEU A 30 -0.52 0.49 -0.18
C LEU A 30 -0.86 0.07 -1.62
N ARG A 31 -0.46 -1.15 -2.02
CA ARG A 31 -0.83 -1.69 -3.34
C ARG A 31 -2.35 -1.77 -3.52
N ALA A 32 -3.06 -2.32 -2.53
CA ALA A 32 -4.51 -2.40 -2.59
C ALA A 32 -5.18 -1.01 -2.71
N SER A 33 -4.61 0.01 -2.05
CA SER A 33 -5.09 1.40 -2.16
C SER A 33 -4.88 1.96 -3.58
N MET A 34 -3.72 1.66 -4.19
CA MET A 34 -3.44 2.03 -5.59
C MET A 34 -4.39 1.33 -6.57
N ASP A 35 -4.63 0.02 -6.38
CA ASP A 35 -5.55 -0.75 -7.22
C ASP A 35 -6.98 -0.22 -7.09
N ARG A 36 -7.41 0.17 -5.88
CA ARG A 36 -8.73 0.79 -5.66
C ARG A 36 -8.86 2.14 -6.36
N ARG A 37 -7.84 3.00 -6.26
CA ARG A 37 -7.80 4.28 -6.99
C ARG A 37 -7.86 4.06 -8.51
N GLN A 38 -7.10 3.10 -9.02
CA GLN A 38 -7.09 2.75 -10.44
C GLN A 38 -8.46 2.22 -10.89
N ALA A 39 -9.09 1.35 -10.09
CA ALA A 39 -10.43 0.83 -10.38
C ALA A 39 -11.50 1.93 -10.44
N MET A 40 -11.39 3.00 -9.64
CA MET A 40 -12.24 4.19 -9.76
C MET A 40 -11.99 4.94 -11.08
N ALA A 41 -10.72 5.12 -11.45
CA ALA A 41 -10.35 5.80 -12.70
C ALA A 41 -10.80 5.02 -13.96
N ASP A 42 -10.70 3.69 -13.90
CA ASP A 42 -11.09 2.79 -15.00
C ASP A 42 -12.61 2.54 -15.05
N GLY A 43 -13.38 3.07 -14.08
CA GLY A 43 -14.83 2.87 -13.97
C GLY A 43 -15.24 1.45 -13.58
N THR A 44 -14.32 0.64 -13.06
CA THR A 44 -14.59 -0.73 -12.57
C THR A 44 -15.37 -0.70 -11.24
N ILE A 45 -15.22 0.37 -10.46
CA ILE A 45 -16.04 0.67 -9.28
C ILE A 45 -16.61 2.10 -9.38
N PRO A 46 -17.70 2.42 -8.64
CA PRO A 46 -18.26 3.77 -8.64
C PRO A 46 -17.22 4.83 -8.26
N PHE A 47 -17.22 5.94 -8.99
CA PHE A 47 -16.31 7.04 -8.74
C PHE A 47 -16.79 7.90 -7.57
N ASP A 48 -15.93 8.10 -6.57
CA ASP A 48 -16.09 9.05 -5.48
C ASP A 48 -14.92 10.02 -5.50
N LEU A 49 -15.20 11.31 -5.74
CA LEU A 49 -14.17 12.34 -5.85
C LEU A 49 -13.39 12.52 -4.53
N ALA A 50 -14.08 12.54 -3.39
CA ALA A 50 -13.45 12.78 -2.11
C ALA A 50 -12.55 11.59 -1.72
N GLU A 51 -13.00 10.37 -1.99
CA GLU A 51 -12.18 9.18 -1.80
C GLU A 51 -10.98 9.16 -2.75
N PHE A 52 -11.18 9.53 -4.02
CA PHE A 52 -10.11 9.54 -5.02
C PHE A 52 -8.99 10.53 -4.66
N GLU A 53 -9.34 11.74 -4.24
CA GLU A 53 -8.37 12.75 -3.79
C GLU A 53 -7.63 12.29 -2.54
N ALA A 54 -8.36 11.82 -1.52
CA ALA A 54 -7.77 11.33 -0.28
C ALA A 54 -6.83 10.13 -0.51
N LEU A 55 -7.19 9.21 -1.41
CA LEU A 55 -6.31 8.11 -1.80
C LEU A 55 -5.09 8.63 -2.55
N SER A 56 -5.24 9.60 -3.45
CA SER A 56 -4.12 10.15 -4.23
C SER A 56 -3.04 10.73 -3.33
N GLU A 57 -3.44 11.57 -2.37
CA GLU A 57 -2.53 12.19 -1.39
C GLU A 57 -1.89 11.12 -0.49
N ARG A 58 -2.72 10.28 0.15
CA ARG A 58 -2.24 9.25 1.07
C ARG A 58 -1.31 8.25 0.39
N ILE A 59 -1.59 7.83 -0.85
CA ILE A 59 -0.72 6.92 -1.60
C ILE A 59 0.65 7.55 -1.79
N TRP A 60 0.71 8.83 -2.17
CA TRP A 60 1.99 9.50 -2.39
C TRP A 60 2.80 9.62 -1.10
N ASP A 61 2.19 10.10 -0.02
CA ASP A 61 2.88 10.25 1.27
C ASP A 61 3.39 8.90 1.78
N THR A 62 2.55 7.86 1.71
CA THR A 62 2.93 6.51 2.15
C THR A 62 4.07 5.95 1.28
N ARG A 63 4.09 6.25 -0.03
CA ARG A 63 5.18 5.82 -0.92
C ARG A 63 6.52 6.41 -0.50
N VAL A 64 6.55 7.71 -0.19
CA VAL A 64 7.76 8.42 0.24
C VAL A 64 8.18 7.95 1.63
N GLU A 65 7.24 7.83 2.56
CA GLU A 65 7.49 7.36 3.90
C GLU A 65 8.12 5.96 3.88
N PHE A 66 7.53 5.02 3.14
CA PHE A 66 8.06 3.66 3.07
C PHE A 66 9.43 3.61 2.42
N ALA A 67 9.67 4.38 1.35
CA ALA A 67 10.99 4.46 0.73
C ALA A 67 12.06 4.90 1.73
N ASN A 68 11.76 5.92 2.54
CA ASN A 68 12.67 6.45 3.56
C ASN A 68 12.88 5.46 4.71
N GLN A 69 11.83 4.77 5.16
CA GLN A 69 11.96 3.74 6.19
C GLN A 69 12.80 2.56 5.70
N ILE A 70 12.63 2.10 4.46
CA ILE A 70 13.44 1.03 3.86
C ILE A 70 14.92 1.43 3.79
N ARG A 71 15.23 2.67 3.38
CA ARG A 71 16.61 3.19 3.35
C ARG A 71 17.29 3.20 4.71
N ARG A 72 16.53 3.51 5.75
CA ARG A 72 17.00 3.65 7.13
C ARG A 72 16.86 2.35 7.94
N TRP A 73 16.50 1.25 7.28
CA TRP A 73 16.26 -0.01 7.96
C TRP A 73 17.57 -0.54 8.58
N ALA A 74 17.52 -0.91 9.85
CA ALA A 74 18.72 -1.25 10.62
C ALA A 74 19.42 -2.51 10.10
N ASP A 75 18.65 -3.51 9.64
CA ASP A 75 19.19 -4.72 9.02
C ASP A 75 19.26 -4.57 7.49
N PRO A 76 20.46 -4.57 6.88
CA PRO A 76 20.61 -4.43 5.44
C PRO A 76 19.95 -5.55 4.62
N ARG A 77 19.85 -6.76 5.17
CA ARG A 77 19.22 -7.89 4.49
C ARG A 77 17.72 -7.70 4.39
N ASP A 78 17.09 -7.30 5.51
CA ASP A 78 15.67 -6.98 5.51
C ASP A 78 15.38 -5.76 4.64
N ALA A 79 16.26 -4.74 4.64
CA ALA A 79 16.14 -3.58 3.76
C ALA A 79 16.05 -3.99 2.28
N VAL A 80 16.92 -4.91 1.83
CA VAL A 80 16.91 -5.42 0.45
C VAL A 80 15.62 -6.19 0.14
N ILE A 81 15.14 -7.02 1.07
CA ILE A 81 13.88 -7.78 0.91
C ILE A 81 12.70 -6.81 0.76
N LEU A 82 12.61 -5.81 1.64
CA LEU A 82 11.55 -4.82 1.61
C LEU A 82 11.63 -3.92 0.37
N ALA A 83 12.83 -3.51 -0.05
CA ALA A 83 13.04 -2.73 -1.26
C ALA A 83 12.59 -3.50 -2.51
N ARG A 84 12.88 -4.80 -2.56
CA ARG A 84 12.43 -5.67 -3.64
C ARG A 84 10.91 -5.81 -3.66
N LEU A 85 10.30 -6.10 -2.51
CA LEU A 85 8.84 -6.20 -2.38
C LEU A 85 8.14 -4.90 -2.80
N TYR A 86 8.67 -3.75 -2.34
CA TYR A 86 8.19 -2.44 -2.75
C TYR A 86 8.29 -2.26 -4.27
N GLY A 87 9.45 -2.58 -4.85
CA GLY A 87 9.67 -2.47 -6.30
C GLY A 87 8.70 -3.31 -7.13
N GLU A 88 8.44 -4.54 -6.68
CA GLU A 88 7.54 -5.49 -7.35
C GLU A 88 6.07 -5.08 -7.26
N LEU A 89 5.61 -4.58 -6.10
CA LEU A 89 4.20 -4.25 -5.89
C LEU A 89 3.86 -2.80 -6.24
N ILE A 90 4.69 -1.84 -5.83
CA ILE A 90 4.39 -0.41 -5.90
C ILE A 90 5.05 0.26 -7.10
N GLY A 91 6.21 -0.27 -7.53
CA GLY A 91 7.01 0.27 -8.63
C GLY A 91 8.24 1.04 -8.13
N ARG A 92 8.73 1.97 -8.94
CA ARG A 92 9.98 2.69 -8.67
C ARG A 92 9.89 3.45 -7.34
N MET A 93 10.91 3.24 -6.50
CA MET A 93 11.03 3.86 -5.19
C MET A 93 11.43 5.34 -5.35
N PRO A 94 10.65 6.30 -4.80
CA PRO A 94 11.02 7.72 -4.79
C PRO A 94 12.29 7.93 -3.99
N ASP A 95 13.18 8.83 -4.41
CA ASP A 95 14.39 9.24 -3.68
C ASP A 95 14.08 9.96 -2.35
N GLU A 96 15.11 10.44 -1.64
CA GLU A 96 14.92 11.11 -0.33
C GLU A 96 14.15 12.45 -0.43
N ALA A 97 14.17 13.08 -1.60
CA ALA A 97 13.38 14.27 -1.90
C ALA A 97 11.95 13.93 -2.37
N GLY A 98 11.60 12.64 -2.41
CA GLY A 98 10.33 12.16 -2.92
C GLY A 98 10.27 12.17 -4.46
N VAL A 99 11.36 12.37 -5.17
CA VAL A 99 11.37 12.37 -6.63
C VAL A 99 11.47 10.93 -7.13
N VAL A 100 10.58 10.53 -8.04
CA VAL A 100 10.73 9.27 -8.78
C VAL A 100 11.64 9.56 -9.99
N PRO A 101 12.87 9.01 -10.05
CA PRO A 101 13.76 9.21 -11.20
C PRO A 101 13.25 8.45 -12.44
#